data_AF-A0A6M0CVX9-F1
#
_entry.id   AF-A0A6M0CVX9-F1
#
_cell.length_a   1.000
_cell.length_b   1.000
_cell.length_c   1.000
_cell.angle_alpha   90.00
_cell.angle_beta   90.00
_cell.angle_gamma   90.00
#
_symmetry.space_group_name_H-M   'P 1'
#
loop_
_entity.id
_entity.type
_entity.pdbx_description
1 polymer ?
#
loop_
_entity_poly.entity_id
_entity_poly.type
_entity_poly.pdbx_seq_one_letter_code
_entity_poly.pdbx_strand_id
1 'polypeptide(L)'
;MSARVNYPFGVRGYQVAAVQALCEGVDAVYGSAVQGDIIEFGTGWGTTAGILAQAMAAAEKGWPADWAQRHAVKEKRELFLLDSFDGLPTAEHDADRHMPHVQSGYWNRGSGKALDPHQLMGQCGQHLPAERVRILKGWFSETLPMLPKGSVFGLVHIDSDFYQSAFEILDYLFANDCFADGCRLFFDDWNCNHASNKLGERRAWKECVQKYAPDFDDCGDYGPLGHKFIIHKG
;
A
#
# COMPACT_ATOMS: atom_id res chain seq x y z
N MET A 1 -32.84 -12.82 6.34
CA MET A 1 -31.61 -13.47 6.86
C MET A 1 -30.77 -13.90 5.67
N SER A 2 -29.88 -13.05 5.14
CA SER A 2 -28.99 -13.45 4.04
C SER A 2 -27.76 -14.11 4.62
N ALA A 3 -27.44 -15.30 4.11
CA ALA A 3 -26.26 -16.06 4.48
C ALA A 3 -25.00 -15.22 4.22
N ARG A 4 -24.18 -15.04 5.25
CA ARG A 4 -22.84 -14.47 5.10
C ARG A 4 -21.99 -15.51 4.38
N VAL A 5 -21.57 -15.18 3.16
CA VAL A 5 -20.59 -15.98 2.42
C VAL A 5 -19.25 -15.85 3.16
N ASN A 6 -18.74 -16.96 3.70
CA ASN A 6 -17.42 -17.03 4.30
C ASN A 6 -16.41 -17.38 3.21
N TYR A 7 -15.59 -16.41 2.81
CA TYR A 7 -14.41 -16.60 1.98
C TYR A 7 -13.21 -17.00 2.86
N PRO A 8 -12.20 -17.70 2.32
CA PRO A 8 -11.04 -18.11 3.09
C PRO A 8 -10.30 -16.87 3.64
N PHE A 9 -9.83 -16.95 4.88
CA PHE A 9 -9.07 -15.92 5.62
C PHE A 9 -9.84 -14.76 6.27
N GLY A 10 -11.10 -14.93 6.67
CA GLY A 10 -11.79 -13.87 7.42
C GLY A 10 -11.98 -12.56 6.64
N VAL A 11 -11.71 -12.61 5.33
CA VAL A 11 -11.90 -11.55 4.35
C VAL A 11 -13.40 -11.24 4.31
N ARG A 12 -13.77 -10.02 4.71
CA ARG A 12 -15.16 -9.57 4.62
C ARG A 12 -15.52 -9.46 3.14
N GLY A 13 -16.79 -9.61 2.78
CA GLY A 13 -17.22 -9.65 1.38
C GLY A 13 -16.73 -8.47 0.51
N TYR A 14 -16.53 -7.28 1.10
CA TYR A 14 -16.00 -6.11 0.38
C TYR A 14 -14.50 -6.20 0.07
N GLN A 15 -13.73 -6.98 0.83
CA GLN A 15 -12.29 -7.10 0.68
C GLN A 15 -11.90 -8.10 -0.43
N VAL A 16 -12.80 -8.99 -0.87
CA VAL A 16 -12.47 -10.01 -1.89
C VAL A 16 -11.94 -9.38 -3.17
N ALA A 17 -12.63 -8.35 -3.67
CA ALA A 17 -12.19 -7.62 -4.86
C ALA A 17 -10.86 -6.89 -4.62
N ALA A 18 -10.64 -6.39 -3.41
CA ALA A 18 -9.39 -5.71 -3.07
C ALA A 18 -8.20 -6.67 -3.04
N VAL A 19 -8.36 -7.82 -2.39
CA VAL A 19 -7.38 -8.92 -2.37
C VAL A 19 -7.02 -9.36 -3.78
N GLN A 20 -8.03 -9.61 -4.63
CA GLN A 20 -7.79 -10.01 -6.00
C GLN A 20 -7.00 -8.95 -6.77
N ALA A 21 -7.38 -7.67 -6.64
CA ALA A 21 -6.71 -6.58 -7.34
C ALA A 21 -5.25 -6.37 -6.88
N LEU A 22 -4.95 -6.60 -5.60
CA LEU A 22 -3.57 -6.56 -5.09
C LEU A 22 -2.74 -7.70 -5.68
N CYS A 23 -3.27 -8.93 -5.74
CA CYS A 23 -2.61 -10.04 -6.44
C CYS A 23 -2.34 -9.71 -7.91
N GLU A 24 -3.35 -9.19 -8.62
CA GLU A 24 -3.22 -8.76 -10.02
C GLU A 24 -2.19 -7.62 -10.16
N GLY A 25 -2.11 -6.71 -9.17
CA GLY A 25 -1.10 -5.66 -9.11
C GLY A 25 0.31 -6.22 -9.05
N VAL A 26 0.56 -7.20 -8.18
CA VAL A 26 1.85 -7.92 -8.09
C VAL A 26 2.14 -8.64 -9.40
N ASP A 27 1.18 -9.40 -9.94
CA ASP A 27 1.35 -10.09 -11.23
C ASP A 27 1.68 -9.10 -12.36
N ALA A 28 1.05 -7.92 -12.37
CA ALA A 28 1.31 -6.89 -13.35
C ALA A 28 2.73 -6.30 -13.22
N VAL A 29 3.28 -6.16 -12.01
CA VAL A 29 4.68 -5.75 -11.80
C VAL A 29 5.64 -6.74 -12.41
N TYR A 30 5.43 -8.05 -12.18
CA TYR A 30 6.30 -9.09 -12.72
C TYR A 30 6.12 -9.24 -14.24
N GLY A 31 4.88 -9.34 -14.72
CA GLY A 31 4.55 -9.58 -16.12
C GLY A 31 4.82 -8.41 -17.05
N SER A 32 4.79 -7.18 -16.53
CA SER A 32 5.17 -5.98 -17.30
C SER A 32 6.64 -5.60 -17.12
N ALA A 33 7.41 -6.42 -16.39
CA ALA A 33 8.82 -6.17 -16.06
C ALA A 33 9.07 -4.77 -15.46
N VAL A 34 8.21 -4.35 -14.54
CA VAL A 34 8.37 -3.08 -13.79
C VAL A 34 9.52 -3.24 -12.80
N GLN A 35 10.41 -2.27 -12.67
CA GLN A 35 11.53 -2.34 -11.73
C GLN A 35 11.07 -2.18 -10.27
N GLY A 36 11.87 -2.66 -9.31
CA GLY A 36 11.76 -2.23 -7.91
C GLY A 36 11.05 -3.19 -6.95
N ASP A 37 10.95 -2.76 -5.70
CA ASP A 37 10.40 -3.53 -4.59
C ASP A 37 8.88 -3.33 -4.44
N ILE A 38 8.28 -3.99 -3.46
CA ILE A 38 6.87 -3.80 -3.08
C ILE A 38 6.82 -3.17 -1.70
N ILE A 39 5.96 -2.17 -1.52
CA ILE A 39 5.81 -1.47 -0.24
C ILE A 39 4.33 -1.30 0.12
N GLU A 40 4.04 -1.50 1.40
CA GLU A 40 2.74 -1.21 2.02
C GLU A 40 2.92 -0.27 3.22
N PHE A 41 1.98 0.67 3.34
CA PHE A 41 1.87 1.62 4.43
C PHE A 41 0.57 1.40 5.19
N GLY A 42 0.66 1.05 6.47
CA GLY A 42 -0.47 0.60 7.27
C GLY A 42 -0.76 -0.88 6.99
N THR A 43 -0.54 -1.71 8.01
CA THR A 43 -0.54 -3.17 7.88
C THR A 43 -1.60 -3.83 8.75
N GLY A 44 -2.00 -3.17 9.85
CA GLY A 44 -3.13 -3.59 10.70
C GLY A 44 -3.08 -5.08 11.06
N TRP A 45 -4.05 -5.86 10.55
CA TRP A 45 -4.16 -7.30 10.81
C TRP A 45 -3.23 -8.18 9.95
N GLY A 46 -2.38 -7.56 9.13
CA GLY A 46 -1.41 -8.21 8.25
C GLY A 46 -2.03 -8.96 7.07
N THR A 47 -3.33 -8.77 6.81
CA THR A 47 -4.04 -9.51 5.74
C THR A 47 -3.49 -9.16 4.37
N THR A 48 -3.43 -7.87 4.03
CA THR A 48 -2.90 -7.37 2.75
C THR A 48 -1.39 -7.59 2.64
N ALA A 49 -0.61 -7.34 3.70
CA ALA A 49 0.80 -7.72 3.78
C ALA A 49 1.06 -9.21 3.45
N GLY A 50 0.29 -10.11 4.05
CA GLY A 50 0.37 -11.55 3.80
C GLY A 50 0.00 -11.91 2.36
N ILE A 51 -1.02 -11.26 1.79
CA ILE A 51 -1.43 -11.43 0.39
C ILE A 51 -0.33 -10.96 -0.56
N LEU A 52 0.28 -9.80 -0.32
CA LEU A 52 1.40 -9.28 -1.11
C LEU A 52 2.57 -10.27 -1.07
N ALA A 53 2.92 -10.78 0.12
CA ALA A 53 3.96 -11.80 0.26
C ALA A 53 3.63 -13.09 -0.52
N GLN A 54 2.38 -13.57 -0.43
CA GLN A 54 1.92 -14.75 -1.15
C GLN A 54 1.95 -14.54 -2.67
N ALA A 55 1.48 -13.39 -3.15
CA ALA A 55 1.44 -13.05 -4.56
C ALA A 55 2.86 -12.93 -5.14
N MET A 56 3.81 -12.32 -4.42
CA MET A 56 5.22 -12.27 -4.83
C MET A 56 5.80 -13.69 -4.99
N ALA A 57 5.56 -14.56 -4.01
CA ALA A 57 6.03 -15.94 -4.05
C ALA A 57 5.38 -16.77 -5.17
N ALA A 58 4.14 -16.46 -5.54
CA ALA A 58 3.44 -17.08 -6.67
C ALA A 58 3.97 -16.59 -8.01
N ALA A 59 4.13 -15.27 -8.19
CA ALA A 59 4.64 -14.66 -9.41
C ALA A 59 6.03 -15.21 -9.77
N GLU A 60 6.93 -15.36 -8.78
CA GLU A 60 8.27 -15.92 -9.00
C GLU A 60 8.29 -17.35 -9.53
N LYS A 61 7.26 -18.14 -9.20
CA LYS A 61 7.11 -19.51 -9.72
C LYS A 61 6.44 -19.54 -11.09
N GLY A 62 5.70 -18.48 -11.44
CA GLY A 62 4.95 -18.37 -12.69
C GLY A 62 5.79 -17.97 -13.90
N TRP A 63 6.95 -17.33 -13.67
CA TRP A 63 7.81 -16.81 -14.75
C TRP A 63 9.11 -17.62 -14.92
N PRO A 64 9.72 -17.62 -16.13
CA PRO A 64 11.02 -18.24 -16.36
C PRO A 64 12.09 -17.74 -15.39
N ALA A 65 13.01 -18.62 -14.98
CA ALA A 65 14.06 -18.29 -13.99
C ALA A 65 14.99 -17.14 -14.44
N ASP A 66 15.13 -16.91 -15.74
CA ASP A 66 15.94 -15.83 -16.32
C ASP A 66 15.11 -14.61 -16.73
N TRP A 67 13.81 -14.55 -16.39
CA TRP A 67 12.91 -13.43 -16.74
C TRP A 67 13.47 -12.09 -16.29
N ALA A 68 13.82 -11.98 -15.00
CA ALA A 68 14.35 -10.74 -14.45
C ALA A 68 15.65 -10.30 -15.16
N GLN A 69 16.53 -11.25 -15.50
CA GLN A 69 17.76 -10.97 -16.24
C GLN A 69 17.48 -10.48 -17.66
N ARG A 70 16.55 -11.12 -18.39
CA ARG A 70 16.15 -10.72 -19.76
C ARG A 70 15.62 -9.30 -19.82
N HIS A 71 14.95 -8.86 -18.77
CA HIS A 71 14.34 -7.53 -18.67
C HIS A 71 15.16 -6.53 -17.86
N ALA A 72 16.36 -6.90 -17.39
CA ALA A 72 17.23 -6.06 -16.56
C ALA A 72 16.53 -5.48 -15.30
N VAL A 73 15.67 -6.27 -14.66
CA VAL A 73 14.96 -5.91 -13.41
C VAL A 73 15.49 -6.68 -12.20
N LYS A 74 15.17 -6.21 -10.99
CA LYS A 74 15.59 -6.81 -9.72
C LYS A 74 15.08 -8.25 -9.62
N GLU A 75 16.00 -9.21 -9.48
CA GLU A 75 15.67 -10.64 -9.38
C GLU A 75 14.94 -11.00 -8.08
N LYS A 76 15.45 -10.51 -6.94
CA LYS A 76 14.88 -10.78 -5.61
C LYS A 76 14.32 -9.49 -5.03
N ARG A 77 13.03 -9.27 -5.25
CA ARG A 77 12.30 -8.10 -4.72
C ARG A 77 12.09 -8.22 -3.22
N GLU A 78 12.02 -7.12 -2.51
CA GLU A 78 11.74 -7.09 -1.08
C GLU A 78 10.33 -6.57 -0.83
N LEU A 79 9.71 -7.00 0.26
CA LEU A 79 8.44 -6.48 0.76
C LEU A 79 8.72 -5.55 1.94
N PHE A 80 8.45 -4.27 1.76
CA PHE A 80 8.57 -3.24 2.80
C PHE A 80 7.21 -3.00 3.45
N LEU A 81 7.17 -3.04 4.77
CA LEU A 81 5.96 -2.94 5.59
C LEU A 81 6.19 -1.83 6.63
N LEU A 82 5.57 -0.68 6.42
CA LEU A 82 5.70 0.49 7.29
C LEU A 82 4.42 0.65 8.10
N ASP A 83 4.54 0.67 9.42
CA ASP A 83 3.40 0.83 10.33
C ASP A 83 3.88 1.39 11.68
N SER A 84 3.03 2.14 12.37
CA SER A 84 3.30 2.57 13.74
C SER A 84 3.26 1.40 14.73
N PHE A 85 2.48 0.36 14.43
CA PHE A 85 2.04 -0.71 15.33
C PHE A 85 1.31 -0.19 16.58
N ASP A 86 0.87 1.07 16.52
CA ASP A 86 0.14 1.78 17.56
C ASP A 86 -1.22 2.29 17.08
N GLY A 87 -1.60 1.97 15.84
CA GLY A 87 -2.83 2.42 15.19
C GLY A 87 -2.73 3.87 14.73
N LEU A 88 -3.89 4.48 14.44
CA LEU A 88 -3.97 5.83 13.93
C LEU A 88 -3.39 6.86 14.91
N PRO A 89 -2.71 7.90 14.41
CA PRO A 89 -2.27 9.01 15.24
C PRO A 89 -3.48 9.84 15.71
N THR A 90 -3.23 10.82 16.57
CA THR A 90 -4.23 11.86 16.81
C THR A 90 -4.41 12.66 15.51
N ALA A 91 -5.65 12.94 15.11
CA ALA A 91 -5.94 13.81 13.97
C ALA A 91 -5.61 15.28 14.32
N GLU A 92 -4.35 15.68 14.18
CA GLU A 92 -3.90 17.03 14.50
C GLU A 92 -4.09 18.00 13.32
N HIS A 93 -3.91 17.49 12.08
CA HIS A 93 -4.05 18.28 10.87
C HIS A 93 -5.52 18.67 10.59
N ASP A 94 -5.72 19.89 10.10
CA ASP A 94 -7.06 20.45 9.90
C ASP A 94 -7.92 19.64 8.93
N ALA A 95 -7.29 19.09 7.87
CA ALA A 95 -7.96 18.22 6.91
C ALA A 95 -8.54 16.95 7.57
N ASP A 96 -7.85 16.41 8.58
CA ASP A 96 -8.23 15.17 9.24
C ASP A 96 -9.32 15.41 10.29
N ARG A 97 -9.25 16.51 11.04
CA ARG A 97 -10.25 16.87 12.07
C ARG A 97 -11.68 17.00 11.52
N HIS A 98 -11.82 17.33 10.24
CA HIS A 98 -13.10 17.51 9.57
C HIS A 98 -13.59 16.28 8.80
N MET A 99 -12.85 15.17 8.84
CA MET A 99 -13.27 13.93 8.19
C MET A 99 -14.47 13.30 8.92
N PRO A 100 -15.54 12.89 8.21
CA PRO A 100 -16.70 12.24 8.83
C PRO A 100 -16.35 11.05 9.73
N HIS A 101 -15.38 10.21 9.35
CA HIS A 101 -14.93 9.09 10.18
C HIS A 101 -14.25 9.55 11.47
N VAL A 102 -13.53 10.68 11.45
CA VAL A 102 -12.94 11.29 12.65
C VAL A 102 -14.03 11.94 13.52
N GLN A 103 -14.93 12.73 12.93
CA GLN A 103 -16.00 13.42 13.65
C GLN A 103 -17.00 12.47 14.32
N SER A 104 -17.24 11.30 13.71
CA SER A 104 -18.06 10.25 14.30
C SER A 104 -17.37 9.48 15.44
N GLY A 105 -16.06 9.67 15.62
CA GLY A 105 -15.24 8.92 16.56
C GLY A 105 -14.85 7.52 16.10
N TYR A 106 -15.20 7.12 14.86
CA TYR A 106 -14.80 5.83 14.30
C TYR A 106 -13.28 5.75 14.06
N TRP A 107 -12.71 6.83 13.52
CA TRP A 107 -11.26 7.02 13.42
C TRP A 107 -10.78 7.94 14.53
N ASN A 108 -10.12 7.34 15.53
CA ASN A 108 -9.53 8.04 16.66
C ASN A 108 -8.14 7.46 16.94
N ARG A 109 -7.40 8.08 17.87
CA ARG A 109 -6.05 7.64 18.22
C ARG A 109 -6.06 6.17 18.66
N GLY A 110 -5.28 5.35 17.95
CA GLY A 110 -5.16 3.92 18.21
C GLY A 110 -6.16 3.03 17.47
N SER A 111 -7.11 3.61 16.72
CA SER A 111 -7.92 2.85 15.76
C SER A 111 -7.00 2.07 14.81
N GLY A 112 -7.38 0.83 14.44
CA GLY A 112 -6.59 -0.01 13.54
C GLY A 112 -5.38 -0.71 14.16
N LYS A 113 -5.04 -0.43 15.44
CA LYS A 113 -3.97 -1.18 16.14
C LYS A 113 -4.33 -2.67 16.26
N ALA A 114 -3.47 -3.52 15.71
CA ALA A 114 -3.73 -4.96 15.62
C ALA A 114 -2.48 -5.79 15.90
N LEU A 115 -1.73 -6.19 14.87
CA LEU A 115 -0.54 -7.03 15.04
C LEU A 115 0.65 -6.23 15.60
N ASP A 116 1.61 -6.95 16.16
CA ASP A 116 2.97 -6.47 16.39
C ASP A 116 3.93 -6.90 15.26
N PRO A 117 5.16 -6.34 15.18
CA PRO A 117 6.12 -6.69 14.13
C PRO A 117 6.48 -8.18 14.05
N HIS A 118 6.54 -8.88 15.19
CA HIS A 118 6.87 -10.30 15.21
C HIS A 118 5.73 -11.14 14.64
N GLN A 119 4.48 -10.81 14.99
CA GLN A 119 3.30 -11.47 14.42
C GLN A 119 3.19 -11.23 12.91
N LEU A 120 3.40 -9.98 12.45
CA LEU A 120 3.38 -9.63 11.03
C LEU A 120 4.48 -10.37 10.25
N MET A 121 5.69 -10.44 10.80
CA MET A 121 6.78 -11.26 10.24
C MET A 121 6.38 -12.73 10.16
N GLY A 122 5.76 -13.28 11.21
CA GLY A 122 5.28 -14.66 11.24
C GLY A 122 4.28 -14.98 10.12
N GLN A 123 3.40 -14.02 9.77
CA GLN A 123 2.45 -14.17 8.66
C GLN A 123 3.14 -14.09 7.29
N CYS A 124 3.93 -13.04 7.04
CA CYS A 124 4.61 -12.87 5.76
C CYS A 124 5.65 -13.99 5.50
N GLY A 125 6.30 -14.45 6.56
CA GLY A 125 7.28 -15.53 6.56
C GLY A 125 6.73 -16.90 6.17
N GLN A 126 5.40 -17.08 6.12
CA GLN A 126 4.78 -18.29 5.56
C GLN A 126 4.92 -18.36 4.03
N HIS A 127 5.23 -17.24 3.37
CA HIS A 127 5.22 -17.12 1.93
C HIS A 127 6.57 -16.64 1.36
N LEU A 128 7.21 -15.67 2.02
CA LEU A 128 8.51 -15.14 1.62
C LEU A 128 9.60 -15.47 2.66
N PRO A 129 10.85 -15.69 2.25
CA PRO A 129 11.98 -15.75 3.17
C PRO A 129 12.04 -14.49 4.03
N ALA A 130 12.29 -14.65 5.34
CA ALA A 130 12.27 -13.54 6.30
C ALA A 130 13.25 -12.42 5.93
N GLU A 131 14.38 -12.76 5.30
CA GLU A 131 15.35 -11.79 4.82
C GLU A 131 14.85 -10.90 3.67
N ARG A 132 13.69 -11.21 3.07
CA ARG A 132 13.03 -10.40 2.03
C ARG A 132 11.87 -9.56 2.57
N VAL A 133 11.59 -9.63 3.86
CA VAL A 133 10.55 -8.83 4.52
C VAL A 133 11.22 -7.77 5.39
N ARG A 134 10.92 -6.50 5.11
CA ARG A 134 11.48 -5.33 5.81
C ARG A 134 10.36 -4.63 6.57
N ILE A 135 10.30 -4.88 7.88
CA ILE A 135 9.33 -4.22 8.75
C ILE A 135 9.98 -3.00 9.40
N LEU A 136 9.41 -1.82 9.18
CA LEU A 136 9.83 -0.57 9.80
C LEU A 136 8.73 -0.10 10.74
N LYS A 137 9.00 -0.18 12.05
CA LYS A 137 8.09 0.26 13.10
C LYS A 137 8.32 1.74 13.42
N GLY A 138 7.27 2.54 13.33
CA GLY A 138 7.26 3.95 13.71
C GLY A 138 6.26 4.74 12.88
N TRP A 139 6.14 6.04 13.14
CA TRP A 139 5.33 6.90 12.30
C TRP A 139 5.96 7.04 10.91
N PHE A 140 5.17 7.36 9.89
CA PHE A 140 5.70 7.47 8.51
C PHE A 140 6.82 8.52 8.41
N SER A 141 6.67 9.66 9.10
CA SER A 141 7.72 10.68 9.21
C SER A 141 9.04 10.19 9.83
N GLU A 142 9.01 9.11 10.62
CA GLU A 142 10.19 8.48 11.23
C GLU A 142 10.76 7.36 10.36
N THR A 143 9.89 6.59 9.70
CA THR A 143 10.24 5.35 8.98
C THR A 143 10.59 5.58 7.52
N LEU A 144 9.97 6.56 6.84
CA LEU A 144 10.29 6.91 5.46
C LEU A 144 11.79 7.26 5.27
N PRO A 145 12.41 8.10 6.14
CA PRO A 145 13.85 8.38 6.05
C PRO A 145 14.76 7.17 6.29
N MET A 146 14.23 6.06 6.83
CA MET A 146 14.99 4.82 7.05
C MET A 146 15.02 3.92 5.82
N LEU A 147 14.25 4.22 4.77
CA LEU A 147 14.30 3.49 3.52
C LEU A 147 15.73 3.56 2.93
N PRO A 148 16.26 2.45 2.38
CA PRO A 148 17.55 2.46 1.70
C PRO A 148 17.64 3.55 0.63
N LYS A 149 18.79 4.23 0.56
CA LYS A 149 19.01 5.25 -0.47
C LYS A 149 18.87 4.63 -1.87
N GLY A 150 18.04 5.25 -2.71
CA GLY A 150 17.77 4.74 -4.06
C GLY A 150 16.75 3.60 -4.10
N SER A 151 15.98 3.39 -3.02
CA SER A 151 14.79 2.55 -3.06
C SER A 151 13.84 3.01 -4.17
N VAL A 152 13.44 2.05 -5.00
CA VAL A 152 12.46 2.22 -6.08
C VAL A 152 11.44 1.10 -5.96
N PHE A 153 10.16 1.42 -6.08
CA PHE A 153 9.05 0.50 -5.87
C PHE A 153 8.23 0.31 -7.13
N GLY A 154 7.98 -0.95 -7.47
CA GLY A 154 7.10 -1.35 -8.58
C GLY A 154 5.64 -1.43 -8.17
N LEU A 155 5.36 -1.64 -6.88
CA LEU A 155 4.02 -1.53 -6.30
C LEU A 155 4.09 -0.78 -4.98
N VAL A 156 3.19 0.19 -4.81
CA VAL A 156 3.00 0.97 -3.59
C VAL A 156 1.53 0.83 -3.18
N HIS A 157 1.28 0.33 -1.97
CA HIS A 157 -0.04 0.24 -1.36
C HIS A 157 -0.12 1.19 -0.17
N ILE A 158 -1.04 2.16 -0.23
CA ILE A 158 -1.29 3.15 0.82
C ILE A 158 -2.63 2.80 1.48
N ASP A 159 -2.58 2.36 2.73
CA ASP A 159 -3.72 2.03 3.60
C ASP A 159 -3.55 2.81 4.91
N SER A 160 -3.70 4.14 4.81
CA SER A 160 -3.23 5.07 5.83
C SER A 160 -4.33 5.87 6.52
N ASP A 161 -5.59 5.69 6.09
CA ASP A 161 -6.83 6.38 6.47
C ASP A 161 -6.81 7.93 6.30
N PHE A 162 -5.82 8.59 6.91
CA PHE A 162 -5.71 10.04 7.07
C PHE A 162 -5.09 10.74 5.87
N TYR A 163 -5.56 11.96 5.63
CA TYR A 163 -4.96 12.87 4.67
C TYR A 163 -3.48 13.14 5.01
N GLN A 164 -3.17 13.46 6.27
CA GLN A 164 -1.79 13.82 6.64
C GLN A 164 -0.84 12.65 6.37
N SER A 165 -1.21 11.43 6.78
CA SER A 165 -0.43 10.22 6.55
C SER A 165 -0.19 9.97 5.05
N ALA A 166 -1.25 9.97 4.24
CA ALA A 166 -1.16 9.77 2.80
C ALA A 166 -0.31 10.85 2.12
N PHE A 167 -0.46 12.11 2.53
CA PHE A 167 0.34 13.21 2.00
C PHE A 167 1.81 13.04 2.35
N GLU A 168 2.16 12.74 3.61
CA GLU A 168 3.55 12.51 4.03
C GLU A 168 4.21 11.37 3.24
N ILE A 169 3.48 10.27 3.00
CA ILE A 169 3.95 9.14 2.17
C ILE A 169 4.21 9.59 0.74
N LEU A 170 3.20 10.17 0.08
CA LEU A 170 3.31 10.56 -1.33
C LEU A 170 4.38 11.64 -1.53
N ASP A 171 4.42 12.63 -0.64
CA ASP A 171 5.39 13.72 -0.69
C ASP A 171 6.83 13.18 -0.62
N TYR A 172 7.09 12.25 0.29
CA TYR A 172 8.38 11.61 0.40
C TYR A 172 8.73 10.79 -0.85
N LEU A 173 7.81 9.94 -1.31
CA LEU A 173 8.07 9.05 -2.44
C LEU A 173 8.33 9.83 -3.74
N PHE A 174 7.59 10.91 -4.00
CA PHE A 174 7.84 11.79 -5.14
C PHE A 174 9.14 12.57 -4.99
N ALA A 175 9.38 13.19 -3.82
CA ALA A 175 10.59 14.00 -3.60
C ALA A 175 11.90 13.19 -3.69
N ASN A 176 11.84 11.88 -3.41
CA ASN A 176 12.99 10.97 -3.44
C ASN A 176 13.02 10.04 -4.65
N ASP A 177 12.16 10.29 -5.65
CA ASP A 177 12.11 9.53 -6.91
C ASP A 177 11.89 8.01 -6.73
N CYS A 178 11.09 7.63 -5.73
CA CYS A 178 10.92 6.25 -5.30
C CYS A 178 9.94 5.41 -6.16
N PHE A 179 9.25 6.00 -7.13
CA PHE A 179 8.36 5.25 -8.03
C PHE A 179 9.16 4.63 -9.18
N ALA A 180 8.91 3.37 -9.52
CA ALA A 180 9.41 2.81 -10.78
C ALA A 180 8.62 3.36 -11.97
N ASP A 181 9.21 3.32 -13.17
CA ASP A 181 8.42 3.43 -14.39
C ASP A 181 7.44 2.26 -14.49
N GLY A 182 6.16 2.55 -14.68
CA GLY A 182 5.08 1.58 -14.61
C GLY A 182 4.68 1.17 -13.17
N CYS A 183 5.07 1.92 -12.14
CA CYS A 183 4.70 1.59 -10.75
C CYS A 183 3.17 1.48 -10.59
N ARG A 184 2.70 0.44 -9.90
CA ARG A 184 1.30 0.26 -9.52
C ARG A 184 1.05 0.92 -8.17
N LEU A 185 0.30 2.01 -8.15
CA LEU A 185 -0.04 2.75 -6.94
C LEU A 185 -1.47 2.44 -6.54
N PHE A 186 -1.67 1.96 -5.31
CA PHE A 186 -2.97 1.60 -4.74
C PHE A 186 -3.24 2.43 -3.48
N PHE A 187 -4.49 2.85 -3.31
CA PHE A 187 -5.03 3.58 -2.16
C PHE A 187 -6.22 2.80 -1.59
N ASP A 188 -6.17 2.32 -0.35
CA ASP A 188 -7.25 1.49 0.23
C ASP A 188 -8.46 2.32 0.67
N ASP A 189 -8.23 3.57 1.10
CA ASP A 189 -9.22 4.46 1.70
C ASP A 189 -9.68 5.59 0.76
N TRP A 190 -9.48 5.43 -0.54
CA TRP A 190 -9.79 6.46 -1.55
C TRP A 190 -11.23 7.00 -1.48
N ASN A 191 -12.21 6.10 -1.34
CA ASN A 191 -13.64 6.44 -1.31
C ASN A 191 -14.20 6.58 0.11
N CYS A 192 -13.35 6.50 1.14
CA CYS A 192 -13.73 6.90 2.49
C CYS A 192 -14.10 8.39 2.53
N ASN A 193 -14.75 8.82 3.63
CA ASN A 193 -15.08 10.23 3.86
C ASN A 193 -15.94 10.86 2.73
N HIS A 194 -16.99 10.13 2.34
CA HIS A 194 -17.93 10.50 1.27
C HIS A 194 -17.30 10.56 -0.14
N ALA A 195 -16.17 9.87 -0.37
CA ALA A 195 -15.39 10.00 -1.60
C ALA A 195 -15.10 11.49 -1.95
N SER A 196 -14.90 12.32 -0.93
CA SER A 196 -14.72 13.76 -1.09
C SER A 196 -13.32 14.07 -1.61
N ASN A 197 -13.23 14.78 -2.74
CA ASN A 197 -11.96 15.32 -3.25
C ASN A 197 -11.32 16.41 -2.35
N LYS A 198 -11.88 16.66 -1.17
CA LYS A 198 -11.39 17.62 -0.18
C LYS A 198 -10.92 16.96 1.12
N LEU A 199 -10.97 15.63 1.23
CA LEU A 199 -10.64 14.88 2.44
C LEU A 199 -9.81 13.64 2.11
N GLY A 200 -9.12 13.09 3.12
CA GLY A 200 -8.40 11.82 3.03
C GLY A 200 -7.41 11.73 1.86
N GLU A 201 -7.23 10.51 1.38
CA GLU A 201 -6.25 10.15 0.35
C GLU A 201 -6.52 10.86 -1.00
N ARG A 202 -7.79 11.09 -1.36
CA ARG A 202 -8.17 11.86 -2.56
C ARG A 202 -7.59 13.26 -2.56
N ARG A 203 -7.64 13.95 -1.42
CA ARG A 203 -7.06 15.28 -1.29
C ARG A 203 -5.53 15.21 -1.32
N ALA A 204 -4.92 14.25 -0.62
CA ALA A 204 -3.47 14.07 -0.61
C ALA A 204 -2.92 13.85 -2.02
N TRP A 205 -3.51 12.92 -2.78
CA TRP A 205 -3.17 12.68 -4.18
C TRP A 205 -3.30 13.93 -5.04
N LYS A 206 -4.44 14.63 -4.94
CA LYS A 206 -4.67 15.86 -5.71
C LYS A 206 -3.58 16.91 -5.45
N GLU A 207 -3.20 17.12 -4.20
CA GLU A 207 -2.17 18.10 -3.84
C GLU A 207 -0.77 17.64 -4.31
N CYS A 208 -0.45 16.35 -4.20
CA CYS A 208 0.81 15.80 -4.72
C CYS A 208 0.88 15.87 -6.27
N VAL A 209 -0.20 15.59 -6.99
CA VAL A 209 -0.25 15.76 -8.45
C VAL A 209 -0.02 17.22 -8.84
N GLN A 210 -0.60 18.17 -8.11
CA GLN A 210 -0.36 19.59 -8.34
C GLN A 210 1.10 20.00 -8.06
N LYS A 211 1.71 19.42 -7.01
CA LYS A 211 3.08 19.74 -6.58
C LYS A 211 4.14 19.14 -7.50
N TYR A 212 3.96 17.88 -7.92
CA TYR A 212 4.98 17.11 -8.61
C TYR A 212 4.70 16.90 -10.10
N ALA A 213 3.47 17.14 -10.56
CA ALA A 213 3.04 16.92 -11.94
C ALA A 213 3.50 15.57 -12.53
N PRO A 214 3.23 14.44 -11.85
CA PRO A 214 3.63 13.13 -12.36
C PRO A 214 2.85 12.77 -13.63
N ASP A 215 3.44 11.92 -14.47
CA ASP A 215 2.71 11.24 -15.55
C ASP A 215 2.07 9.96 -14.98
N PHE A 216 0.78 9.75 -15.25
CA PHE A 216 0.04 8.62 -14.69
C PHE A 216 -1.22 8.26 -15.47
N ASP A 217 -1.62 6.99 -15.37
CA ASP A 217 -2.93 6.50 -15.79
C ASP A 217 -3.83 6.24 -14.57
N ASP A 218 -5.07 6.75 -14.64
CA ASP A 218 -6.15 6.38 -13.72
C ASP A 218 -6.73 5.03 -14.14
N CYS A 219 -6.62 4.04 -13.25
CA CYS A 219 -7.01 2.66 -13.50
C CYS A 219 -8.32 2.27 -12.77
N GLY A 220 -9.02 3.24 -12.17
CA GLY A 220 -10.29 3.04 -11.50
C GLY A 220 -10.21 2.43 -10.11
N ASP A 221 -11.39 2.16 -9.54
CA ASP A 221 -11.53 1.62 -8.19
C ASP A 221 -11.06 0.15 -8.11
N TYR A 222 -10.53 -0.23 -6.93
CA TYR A 222 -10.36 -1.63 -6.55
C TYR A 222 -11.09 -1.93 -5.24
N GLY A 223 -12.11 -2.78 -5.31
CA GLY A 223 -13.09 -2.88 -4.23
C GLY A 223 -13.94 -1.59 -4.10
N PRO A 224 -14.77 -1.49 -3.05
CA PRO A 224 -15.68 -0.35 -2.89
C PRO A 224 -15.01 0.90 -2.32
N LEU A 225 -13.89 0.74 -1.60
CA LEU A 225 -13.20 1.84 -0.93
C LEU A 225 -11.90 2.25 -1.63
N GLY A 226 -11.23 1.32 -2.32
CA GLY A 226 -9.92 1.58 -2.88
C GLY A 226 -9.92 2.09 -4.32
N HIS A 227 -8.76 2.63 -4.74
CA HIS A 227 -8.52 3.10 -6.10
C HIS A 227 -7.05 2.96 -6.50
N LYS A 228 -6.77 2.82 -7.80
CA LYS A 228 -5.40 2.55 -8.27
C LYS A 228 -5.01 3.34 -9.51
N PHE A 229 -3.71 3.58 -9.62
CA PHE A 229 -3.06 4.30 -10.69
C PHE A 229 -1.84 3.53 -11.21
N ILE A 230 -1.37 3.90 -12.39
CA ILE A 230 -0.03 3.54 -12.89
C ILE A 230 0.79 4.82 -13.01
N ILE A 231 1.97 4.87 -12.41
CA ILE A 231 2.90 6.00 -12.54
C ILE A 231 3.89 5.72 -13.68
N HIS A 232 4.13 6.72 -14.53
CA HIS A 232 5.09 6.66 -15.64
C HIS A 232 6.26 7.59 -15.40
N LYS A 233 7.45 7.20 -15.87
CA LYS A 233 8.64 8.06 -15.92
C LYS A 233 9.00 8.36 -17.36
N GLY A 234 9.22 9.65 -17.65
CA GLY A 234 9.72 10.14 -18.93
C GLY A 234 11.22 10.04 -19.10
#